data_AF-A0A954X4B5-F1
#
_entry.id   AF-A0A954X4B5-F1
#
_cell.length_a   1.000
_cell.length_b   1.000
_cell.length_c   1.000
_cell.angle_alpha   90.00
_cell.angle_beta   90.00
_cell.angle_gamma   90.00
#
_symmetry.space_group_name_H-M   'P 1'
#
loop_
_entity.id
_entity.type
_entity.pdbx_description
1 polymer ?
#
loop_
_entity_poly.entity_id
_entity_poly.type
_entity_poly.pdbx_seq_one_letter_code
_entity_poly.pdbx_strand_id
1 'polypeptide(L)'
;QSTITIADETLTSISQQQWWVPCVIWIVLCVALWILLSRTVVGRHLYAMGGNEEAARLSGIRTDRLKWLAYCLGSMTAGLAGVLYACYIGTTSPSTDGMGYELNAIAAAVVGGCSLTGGVGTVGGVILGTLFLRLVIDSVAKLFKSQPDLFEGLVVGMLVVLAVAFNELRGSGAKKKFFPGTLGWLTVFILAGLIGVITSVTSSEDKLRTGAIAGLAVLVILLAKAIAERLRERAERAA
;
A
#
# COMPACT_ATOMS: atom_id res chain seq x y z
N GLN A 1 4.42 -23.73 22.75
CA GLN A 1 3.48 -23.43 21.65
C GLN A 1 3.88 -24.30 20.47
N SER A 2 2.93 -24.91 19.78
CA SER A 2 3.18 -25.82 18.65
C SER A 2 3.59 -24.99 17.42
N THR A 3 4.88 -24.89 17.18
CA THR A 3 5.44 -24.25 15.99
C THR A 3 5.56 -25.28 14.87
N ILE A 4 5.05 -24.95 13.69
CA ILE A 4 5.17 -25.77 12.49
C ILE A 4 6.43 -25.29 11.78
N THR A 5 7.43 -26.17 11.64
CA THR A 5 8.69 -25.88 10.95
C THR A 5 8.61 -26.46 9.54
N ILE A 6 8.91 -25.65 8.53
CA ILE A 6 9.00 -26.10 7.15
C ILE A 6 10.34 -26.82 6.99
N ALA A 7 10.30 -28.14 6.79
CA ALA A 7 11.51 -28.97 6.73
C ALA A 7 12.27 -28.90 5.40
N ASP A 8 11.66 -28.34 4.35
CA ASP A 8 12.24 -28.30 3.01
C ASP A 8 13.08 -27.02 2.80
N GLU A 9 14.40 -27.18 2.74
CA GLU A 9 15.38 -26.10 2.52
C GLU A 9 15.23 -25.41 1.16
N THR A 10 14.62 -26.07 0.16
CA THR A 10 14.40 -25.47 -1.16
C THR A 10 13.33 -24.38 -1.12
N LEU A 11 12.30 -24.52 -0.29
CA LEU A 11 11.23 -23.53 -0.15
C LEU A 11 11.64 -22.33 0.70
N THR A 12 12.51 -22.54 1.70
CA THR A 12 13.06 -21.46 2.52
C THR A 12 14.19 -20.71 1.81
N SER A 13 14.98 -21.37 0.96
CA SER A 13 16.02 -20.70 0.15
C SER A 13 15.45 -19.80 -0.94
N ILE A 14 14.31 -20.14 -1.55
CA ILE A 14 13.63 -19.29 -2.56
C ILE A 14 13.21 -17.94 -1.96
N SER A 15 12.82 -17.89 -0.68
CA SER A 15 12.35 -16.67 -0.02
C SER A 15 13.49 -15.87 0.62
N GLN A 16 14.43 -16.55 1.29
CA GLN A 16 15.50 -15.90 2.06
C GLN A 16 16.72 -15.53 1.20
N GLN A 17 17.07 -16.34 0.20
CA GLN A 17 18.23 -16.10 -0.66
C GLN A 17 17.82 -15.35 -1.95
N GLN A 18 16.57 -15.50 -2.40
CA GLN A 18 16.03 -14.85 -3.59
C GLN A 18 14.87 -13.89 -3.27
N TRP A 19 15.19 -12.84 -2.51
CA TRP A 19 14.27 -11.75 -2.13
C TRP A 19 13.47 -11.13 -3.30
N TRP A 20 13.95 -11.25 -4.53
CA TRP A 20 13.30 -10.74 -5.73
C TRP A 20 12.08 -11.58 -6.15
N VAL A 21 11.98 -12.86 -5.77
CA VAL A 21 10.88 -13.74 -6.18
C VAL A 21 9.53 -13.26 -5.58
N PRO A 22 9.40 -13.02 -4.26
CA PRO A 22 8.19 -12.44 -3.69
C PRO A 22 7.84 -11.07 -4.28
N CYS A 23 8.84 -10.23 -4.55
CA CYS A 23 8.63 -8.91 -5.17
C CYS A 23 8.05 -9.03 -6.59
N VAL A 24 8.56 -9.95 -7.42
CA VAL A 24 8.04 -10.19 -8.77
C VAL A 24 6.60 -10.69 -8.71
N ILE A 25 6.30 -11.65 -7.82
CA ILE A 25 4.94 -12.17 -7.65
C ILE A 25 3.97 -11.04 -7.25
N TRP A 26 4.39 -10.19 -6.31
CA TRP A 26 3.60 -9.04 -5.88
C TRP A 26 3.37 -8.03 -7.02
N ILE A 27 4.41 -7.69 -7.80
CA ILE A 27 4.28 -6.79 -8.97
C ILE A 27 3.32 -7.38 -10.01
N VAL A 28 3.45 -8.67 -10.31
CA VAL A 28 2.58 -9.37 -11.27
C VAL A 28 1.12 -9.33 -10.80
N LEU A 29 0.87 -9.59 -9.52
CA LEU A 29 -0.47 -9.47 -8.92
C LEU A 29 -1.01 -8.04 -9.02
N CYS A 30 -0.21 -7.04 -8.68
CA CYS A 30 -0.60 -5.63 -8.78
C CYS A 30 -0.98 -5.24 -10.22
N VAL A 31 -0.19 -5.66 -11.22
CA VAL A 31 -0.46 -5.42 -12.63
C VAL A 31 -1.72 -6.16 -13.08
N ALA A 32 -1.89 -7.43 -12.70
CA ALA A 32 -3.07 -8.22 -13.03
C ALA A 32 -4.35 -7.58 -12.46
N LEU A 33 -4.34 -7.19 -11.19
CA LEU A 33 -5.46 -6.51 -10.54
C LEU A 33 -5.71 -5.12 -11.14
N TRP A 34 -4.66 -4.38 -11.50
CA TRP A 34 -4.80 -3.10 -12.19
C TRP A 34 -5.48 -3.26 -13.54
N ILE A 35 -5.09 -4.25 -14.35
CA ILE A 35 -5.73 -4.54 -15.64
C ILE A 35 -7.18 -4.94 -15.41
N LEU A 36 -7.44 -5.81 -14.43
CA LEU A 36 -8.79 -6.25 -14.07
C LEU A 36 -9.68 -5.06 -13.70
N LEU A 37 -9.23 -4.17 -12.80
CA LEU A 37 -10.02 -3.01 -12.37
C LEU A 37 -10.16 -1.92 -13.43
N SER A 38 -9.11 -1.65 -14.22
CA SER A 38 -9.06 -0.50 -15.13
C SER A 38 -9.53 -0.80 -16.56
N ARG A 39 -9.33 -2.03 -17.05
CA ARG A 39 -9.58 -2.39 -18.46
C ARG A 39 -10.76 -3.34 -18.64
N THR A 40 -11.20 -4.07 -17.62
CA THR A 40 -12.28 -5.06 -17.77
C THR A 40 -13.66 -4.51 -17.41
N VAL A 41 -14.68 -5.15 -17.97
CA VAL A 41 -16.09 -4.88 -17.66
C VAL A 41 -16.40 -5.22 -16.19
N VAL A 42 -15.79 -6.28 -15.65
CA VAL A 42 -15.93 -6.70 -14.25
C VAL A 42 -15.46 -5.60 -13.31
N GLY A 43 -14.33 -4.97 -13.59
CA GLY A 43 -13.82 -3.82 -12.83
C GLY A 43 -14.82 -2.65 -12.78
N ARG A 44 -15.40 -2.28 -13.92
CA ARG A 44 -16.42 -1.22 -13.97
C ARG A 44 -17.67 -1.56 -13.16
N HIS A 45 -18.11 -2.81 -13.19
CA HIS A 45 -19.25 -3.26 -12.39
C HIS A 45 -18.94 -3.30 -10.89
N LEU A 46 -17.71 -3.63 -10.49
CA LEU A 46 -17.26 -3.55 -9.09
C LEU A 46 -17.31 -2.11 -8.58
N TYR A 47 -16.80 -1.13 -9.36
CA TYR A 47 -16.88 0.28 -8.98
C TYR A 47 -18.32 0.80 -8.94
N ALA A 48 -19.17 0.40 -9.89
CA ALA A 48 -20.58 0.79 -9.92
C ALA A 48 -21.35 0.26 -8.70
N MET A 49 -21.15 -1.01 -8.35
CA MET A 49 -21.74 -1.60 -7.14
C MET A 49 -21.26 -0.89 -5.88
N GLY A 50 -19.96 -0.58 -5.79
CA GLY A 50 -19.39 0.08 -4.63
C GLY A 50 -19.92 1.50 -4.41
N GLY A 51 -20.34 2.21 -5.47
CA GLY A 51 -20.93 3.55 -5.31
C GLY A 51 -22.39 3.50 -4.86
N ASN A 52 -23.19 2.63 -5.47
CA ASN A 52 -24.57 2.37 -5.06
C ASN A 52 -25.01 0.99 -5.53
N GLU A 53 -25.13 0.05 -4.59
CA GLU A 53 -25.50 -1.33 -4.90
C GLU A 53 -26.91 -1.44 -5.50
N GLU A 54 -27.88 -0.70 -4.96
CA GLU A 54 -29.26 -0.77 -5.43
C GLU A 54 -29.39 -0.25 -6.86
N ALA A 55 -28.71 0.86 -7.17
CA ALA A 55 -28.68 1.41 -8.52
C ALA A 55 -28.00 0.45 -9.52
N ALA A 56 -26.92 -0.22 -9.11
CA ALA A 56 -26.27 -1.23 -9.93
C ALA A 56 -27.19 -2.42 -10.23
N ARG A 57 -27.94 -2.89 -9.21
CA ARG A 57 -28.92 -3.98 -9.34
C ARG A 57 -30.06 -3.62 -10.29
N LEU A 58 -30.61 -2.40 -10.16
CA LEU A 58 -31.65 -1.89 -11.07
C LEU A 58 -31.14 -1.70 -12.50
N SER A 59 -29.84 -1.46 -12.68
CA SER A 59 -29.18 -1.37 -14.00
C SER A 59 -28.88 -2.74 -14.64
N GLY A 60 -29.40 -3.83 -14.07
CA GLY A 60 -29.23 -5.19 -14.60
C GLY A 60 -27.89 -5.85 -14.24
N ILE A 61 -27.09 -5.25 -13.36
CA ILE A 61 -25.84 -5.85 -12.88
C ILE A 61 -26.17 -6.89 -11.81
N ARG A 62 -25.73 -8.13 -11.99
CA ARG A 62 -25.88 -9.21 -11.00
C ARG A 62 -24.93 -9.00 -9.83
N THR A 63 -25.32 -8.16 -8.87
CA THR A 63 -24.48 -7.74 -7.73
C THR A 63 -23.98 -8.92 -6.90
N ASP A 64 -24.82 -9.93 -6.66
CA ASP A 64 -24.45 -11.12 -5.90
C ASP A 64 -23.22 -11.85 -6.47
N ARG A 65 -23.15 -12.00 -7.80
CA ARG A 65 -22.02 -12.68 -8.46
C ARG A 65 -20.72 -11.88 -8.34
N LEU A 66 -20.83 -10.56 -8.38
CA LEU A 66 -19.68 -9.67 -8.23
C LEU A 66 -19.17 -9.65 -6.79
N LYS A 67 -20.05 -9.75 -5.78
CA LYS A 67 -19.65 -9.92 -4.38
C LYS A 67 -18.89 -11.23 -4.19
N TRP A 68 -19.42 -12.34 -4.69
CA TRP A 68 -18.74 -13.63 -4.69
C TRP A 68 -17.36 -13.55 -5.33
N LEU A 69 -17.26 -12.92 -6.51
CA LEU A 69 -15.99 -12.74 -7.20
C LEU A 69 -15.00 -11.90 -6.37
N ALA A 70 -15.44 -10.82 -5.72
CA ALA A 70 -14.60 -9.99 -4.86
C ALA A 70 -14.05 -10.77 -3.66
N TYR A 71 -14.89 -11.56 -2.98
CA TYR A 71 -14.45 -12.44 -1.89
C TYR A 71 -13.47 -13.50 -2.38
N CYS A 72 -13.74 -14.17 -3.50
CA CYS A 72 -12.84 -15.18 -4.07
C CYS A 72 -11.48 -14.58 -4.45
N LEU A 73 -11.44 -13.41 -5.08
CA LEU A 73 -10.18 -12.73 -5.40
C LEU A 73 -9.41 -12.34 -4.14
N GLY A 74 -10.10 -11.79 -3.14
CA GLY A 74 -9.52 -11.44 -1.85
C GLY A 74 -8.89 -12.66 -1.17
N SER A 75 -9.66 -13.74 -1.00
CA SER A 75 -9.19 -14.99 -0.40
C SER A 75 -8.04 -15.63 -1.18
N MET A 76 -8.06 -15.59 -2.51
CA MET A 76 -6.96 -16.11 -3.34
C MET A 76 -5.67 -15.32 -3.13
N THR A 77 -5.76 -13.99 -3.10
CA THR A 77 -4.59 -13.14 -2.84
C THR A 77 -4.06 -13.26 -1.41
N ALA A 78 -4.95 -13.37 -0.42
CA ALA A 78 -4.59 -13.57 0.97
C ALA A 78 -3.94 -14.95 1.19
N GLY A 79 -4.49 -16.00 0.57
CA GLY A 79 -3.91 -17.34 0.61
C GLY A 79 -2.51 -17.38 0.00
N LEU A 80 -2.30 -16.76 -1.16
CA LEU A 80 -0.98 -16.67 -1.77
C LEU A 80 0.01 -15.88 -0.88
N ALA A 81 -0.42 -14.76 -0.30
CA ALA A 81 0.39 -13.96 0.61
C ALA A 81 0.78 -14.77 1.86
N GLY A 82 -0.15 -15.55 2.43
CA GLY A 82 0.12 -16.42 3.58
C GLY A 82 1.13 -17.52 3.28
N VAL A 83 1.06 -18.16 2.11
CA VAL A 83 2.06 -19.16 1.68
C VAL A 83 3.44 -18.52 1.55
N LEU A 84 3.53 -17.36 0.89
CA LEU A 84 4.79 -16.63 0.75
C LEU A 84 5.37 -16.21 2.10
N TYR A 85 4.52 -15.77 3.02
CA TYR A 85 4.91 -15.39 4.37
C TYR A 85 5.44 -16.58 5.18
N ALA A 86 4.76 -17.72 5.13
CA ALA A 86 5.22 -18.95 5.77
C ALA A 86 6.58 -19.40 5.21
N CYS A 87 6.76 -19.37 3.88
CA CYS A 87 8.04 -19.66 3.25
C CYS A 87 9.15 -18.68 3.65
N TYR A 88 8.82 -17.41 3.90
CA TYR A 88 9.80 -16.39 4.29
C TYR A 88 10.34 -16.60 5.71
N ILE A 89 9.44 -16.89 6.67
CA ILE A 89 9.82 -17.06 8.07
C ILE A 89 10.38 -18.47 8.33
N GLY A 90 9.99 -19.48 7.55
CA GLY A 90 10.49 -20.86 7.65
C GLY A 90 9.93 -21.65 8.85
N THR A 91 9.41 -20.94 9.85
CA THR A 91 8.67 -21.48 10.99
C THR A 91 7.42 -20.64 11.21
N THR A 92 6.27 -21.28 11.45
CA THR A 92 5.01 -20.56 11.69
C THR A 92 4.33 -21.08 12.94
N SER A 93 3.89 -20.17 13.79
CA SER A 93 3.08 -20.44 14.98
C SER A 93 1.64 -20.02 14.68
N PRO A 94 0.69 -20.96 14.45
CA PRO A 94 -0.66 -20.65 13.99
C PRO A 94 -1.47 -19.75 14.95
N SER A 95 -1.07 -19.70 16.23
CA SER A 95 -1.75 -18.93 17.27
C SER A 95 -1.42 -17.44 17.27
N THR A 96 -0.30 -17.04 16.64
CA THR A 96 0.23 -15.66 16.73
C THR A 96 0.51 -15.07 15.35
N ASP A 97 0.95 -15.89 14.41
CA ASP A 97 1.37 -15.41 13.10
C ASP A 97 0.16 -15.03 12.24
N GLY A 98 0.18 -13.79 11.74
CA GLY A 98 -0.91 -13.22 10.95
C GLY A 98 -1.98 -12.47 11.76
N MET A 99 -1.92 -12.50 13.10
CA MET A 99 -2.82 -11.70 13.92
C MET A 99 -2.63 -10.20 13.63
N GLY A 100 -3.74 -9.50 13.35
CA GLY A 100 -3.73 -8.06 13.06
C GLY A 100 -3.36 -7.69 11.61
N TYR A 101 -2.90 -8.63 10.79
CA TYR A 101 -2.58 -8.34 9.38
C TYR A 101 -3.82 -7.97 8.56
N GLU A 102 -5.00 -8.46 8.97
CA GLU A 102 -6.30 -8.05 8.46
C GLU A 102 -6.48 -6.52 8.60
N LEU A 103 -6.20 -5.99 9.79
CA LEU A 103 -6.34 -4.56 10.09
C LEU A 103 -5.28 -3.75 9.35
N ASN A 104 -4.05 -4.25 9.26
CA ASN A 104 -2.99 -3.63 8.49
C ASN A 104 -3.34 -3.55 6.99
N ALA A 105 -3.97 -4.59 6.43
CA ALA A 105 -4.41 -4.60 5.04
C ALA A 105 -5.50 -3.56 4.78
N ILE A 106 -6.50 -3.46 5.66
CA ILE A 106 -7.55 -2.42 5.59
C ILE A 106 -6.92 -1.04 5.73
N ALA A 107 -6.01 -0.85 6.69
CA ALA A 107 -5.32 0.42 6.92
C ALA A 107 -4.55 0.89 5.69
N ALA A 108 -3.79 0.00 5.07
CA ALA A 108 -3.02 0.31 3.87
C ALA A 108 -3.92 0.70 2.70
N ALA A 109 -5.05 0.01 2.52
CA ALA A 109 -6.01 0.32 1.47
C ALA A 109 -6.65 1.70 1.67
N VAL A 110 -7.07 2.03 2.90
CA VAL A 110 -7.70 3.32 3.23
C VAL A 110 -6.71 4.47 3.12
N VAL A 111 -5.49 4.31 3.64
CA VAL A 111 -4.40 5.30 3.50
C VAL A 111 -4.03 5.49 2.02
N GLY A 112 -4.11 4.42 1.22
CA GLY A 112 -3.97 4.46 -0.23
C GLY A 112 -5.12 5.14 -0.98
N GLY A 113 -6.16 5.59 -0.28
CA GLY A 113 -7.29 6.34 -0.84
C GLY A 113 -8.44 5.49 -1.35
N CYS A 114 -8.56 4.22 -0.91
CA CYS A 114 -9.80 3.47 -1.09
C CYS A 114 -10.87 3.94 -0.10
N SER A 115 -12.09 4.13 -0.60
CA SER A 115 -13.23 4.51 0.25
C SER A 115 -13.79 3.30 0.99
N LEU A 116 -14.06 3.44 2.30
CA LEU A 116 -14.80 2.45 3.09
C LEU A 116 -16.26 2.33 2.66
N THR A 117 -16.85 3.42 2.14
CA THR A 117 -18.22 3.42 1.61
C THR A 117 -18.30 2.86 0.18
N GLY A 118 -17.15 2.59 -0.45
CA GLY A 118 -17.06 1.96 -1.77
C GLY A 118 -17.05 2.94 -2.96
N GLY A 119 -16.89 2.38 -4.17
CA GLY A 119 -17.02 3.10 -5.45
C GLY A 119 -15.83 3.96 -5.86
N VAL A 120 -14.86 4.18 -4.95
CA VAL A 120 -13.67 5.01 -5.19
C VAL A 120 -12.42 4.31 -4.65
N GLY A 121 -11.37 4.28 -5.47
CA GLY A 121 -10.06 3.71 -5.13
C GLY A 121 -9.23 3.42 -6.37
N THR A 122 -7.91 3.34 -6.24
CA THR A 122 -7.02 2.97 -7.36
C THR A 122 -5.93 2.02 -6.86
N VAL A 123 -5.52 1.03 -7.68
CA VAL A 123 -4.45 0.10 -7.27
C VAL A 123 -3.14 0.83 -7.02
N GLY A 124 -2.82 1.86 -7.82
CA GLY A 124 -1.63 2.69 -7.59
C GLY A 124 -1.64 3.39 -6.23
N GLY A 125 -2.80 3.89 -5.78
CA GLY A 125 -2.97 4.46 -4.45
C GLY A 125 -2.75 3.42 -3.34
N VAL A 126 -3.34 2.23 -3.47
CA VAL A 126 -3.16 1.12 -2.51
C VAL A 126 -1.70 0.67 -2.45
N ILE A 127 -1.00 0.59 -3.58
CA ILE A 127 0.43 0.27 -3.62
C ILE A 127 1.24 1.28 -2.80
N LEU A 128 1.01 2.58 -3.01
CA LEU A 128 1.69 3.61 -2.24
C LEU A 128 1.31 3.56 -0.75
N GLY A 129 0.03 3.30 -0.45
CA GLY A 129 -0.47 3.14 0.93
C GLY A 129 0.14 1.95 1.66
N THR A 130 0.26 0.79 1.01
CA THR A 130 0.90 -0.42 1.56
C THR A 130 2.39 -0.20 1.82
N LEU A 131 3.12 0.41 0.89
CA LEU A 131 4.54 0.73 1.07
C LEU A 131 4.75 1.74 2.21
N PHE A 132 3.91 2.78 2.28
CA PHE A 132 3.96 3.78 3.35
C PHE A 132 3.66 3.15 4.71
N LEU A 133 2.57 2.38 4.81
CA LEU A 133 2.20 1.72 6.06
C LEU A 133 3.30 0.76 6.51
N ARG A 134 3.87 -0.03 5.58
CA ARG A 134 4.94 -0.96 5.92
C ARG A 134 6.18 -0.24 6.43
N LEU A 135 6.55 0.88 5.81
CA LEU A 135 7.65 1.72 6.27
C LEU A 135 7.40 2.24 7.70
N VAL A 136 6.18 2.67 8.01
CA VAL A 136 5.82 3.15 9.35
C VAL A 136 5.91 2.01 10.37
N ILE A 137 5.33 0.85 10.08
CA ILE A 137 5.37 -0.33 10.94
C ILE A 137 6.83 -0.75 11.22
N ASP A 138 7.64 -0.91 10.17
CA ASP A 138 9.05 -1.32 10.32
C ASP A 138 9.88 -0.26 11.09
N SER A 139 9.51 1.02 11.00
CA SER A 139 10.15 2.10 11.75
C SER A 139 9.79 2.06 13.24
N VAL A 140 8.52 1.83 13.57
CA VAL A 140 8.04 1.71 14.95
C VAL A 140 8.68 0.49 15.62
N ALA A 141 8.70 -0.66 14.94
CA ALA A 141 9.31 -1.89 15.45
C ALA A 141 10.81 -1.72 15.77
N LYS A 142 11.55 -0.92 14.98
CA LYS A 142 12.97 -0.62 15.23
C LYS A 142 13.20 0.35 16.39
N LEU A 143 12.29 1.30 16.60
CA LEU A 143 12.40 2.32 17.65
C LEU A 143 11.99 1.76 19.03
N PHE A 144 10.99 0.89 19.09
CA PHE A 144 10.41 0.37 20.33
C PHE A 144 10.77 -1.11 20.54
N LYS A 145 12.03 -1.38 20.92
CA LYS A 145 12.55 -2.74 21.17
C LYS A 145 11.88 -3.49 22.33
N SER A 146 11.23 -2.80 23.27
CA SER A 146 10.77 -3.42 24.53
C SER A 146 9.41 -4.15 24.41
N GLN A 147 8.54 -3.78 23.47
CA GLN A 147 7.20 -4.38 23.25
C GLN A 147 6.67 -4.12 21.81
N PRO A 148 7.31 -4.60 20.74
CA PRO A 148 7.00 -4.19 19.37
C PRO A 148 5.53 -4.41 18.95
N ASP A 149 4.92 -5.53 19.33
CA ASP A 149 3.56 -5.90 18.89
C ASP A 149 2.47 -4.94 19.42
N LEU A 150 2.61 -4.45 20.65
CA LEU A 150 1.62 -3.59 21.29
C LEU A 150 1.63 -2.17 20.69
N PHE A 151 2.83 -1.67 20.36
CA PHE A 151 3.01 -0.37 19.73
C PHE A 151 2.66 -0.38 18.24
N GLU A 152 2.91 -1.49 17.53
CA GLU A 152 2.47 -1.65 16.14
C GLU A 152 0.94 -1.51 16.03
N GLY A 153 0.19 -2.29 16.82
CA GLY A 153 -1.27 -2.25 16.79
C GLY A 153 -1.84 -0.88 17.15
N LEU A 154 -1.25 -0.19 18.14
CA LEU A 154 -1.67 1.17 18.51
C LEU A 154 -1.44 2.19 17.39
N VAL A 155 -0.28 2.14 16.73
CA VAL A 155 0.05 3.06 15.64
C VAL A 155 -0.83 2.81 14.42
N VAL A 156 -1.06 1.55 14.05
CA VAL A 156 -1.96 1.20 12.94
C VAL A 156 -3.38 1.66 13.26
N GLY A 157 -3.88 1.38 14.47
CA GLY A 157 -5.20 1.82 14.90
C GLY A 157 -5.37 3.34 14.83
N MET A 158 -4.38 4.09 15.34
CA MET A 158 -4.39 5.56 15.23
C MET A 158 -4.36 6.02 13.77
N LEU A 159 -3.51 5.42 12.94
CA LEU A 159 -3.38 5.76 11.53
C LEU A 159 -4.69 5.54 10.77
N VAL A 160 -5.39 4.43 11.02
CA VAL A 160 -6.70 4.16 10.42
C VAL A 160 -7.72 5.21 10.83
N VAL A 161 -7.83 5.51 12.12
CA VAL A 161 -8.77 6.52 12.63
C VAL A 161 -8.49 7.88 12.00
N LEU A 162 -7.22 8.29 11.94
CA LEU A 162 -6.83 9.53 11.28
C LEU A 162 -7.15 9.49 9.78
N ALA A 163 -6.81 8.42 9.07
CA ALA A 163 -7.07 8.30 7.64
C ALA A 163 -8.57 8.38 7.33
N VAL A 164 -9.42 7.72 8.12
CA VAL A 164 -10.88 7.77 7.97
C VAL A 164 -11.43 9.14 8.30
N ALA A 165 -11.02 9.75 9.42
CA ALA A 165 -11.44 11.10 9.80
C ALA A 165 -11.06 12.13 8.73
N PHE A 166 -9.84 12.06 8.19
CA PHE A 166 -9.42 12.92 7.09
C PHE A 166 -10.16 12.62 5.79
N ASN A 167 -10.47 11.35 5.50
CA ASN A 167 -11.23 10.98 4.32
C ASN A 167 -12.67 11.54 4.37
N GLU A 168 -13.30 11.51 5.53
CA GLU A 168 -14.65 12.04 5.75
C GLU A 168 -14.70 13.57 5.73
N LEU A 169 -13.66 14.22 6.27
CA LEU A 169 -13.49 15.68 6.20
C LEU A 169 -13.25 16.21 4.77
N ARG A 170 -12.83 15.36 3.83
CA ARG A 170 -12.43 15.76 2.47
C ARG A 170 -13.57 15.63 1.44
N GLY A 171 -14.80 15.84 1.87
CA GLY A 171 -16.06 15.69 1.13
C GLY A 171 -15.99 15.79 -0.40
N SER A 172 -16.63 14.80 -1.04
CA SER A 172 -17.16 14.75 -2.41
C SER A 172 -16.91 15.99 -3.28
N GLY A 173 -15.96 15.93 -4.23
CA GLY A 173 -15.96 16.90 -5.34
C GLY A 173 -14.67 17.20 -6.11
N ALA A 174 -13.52 16.56 -5.88
CA ALA A 174 -12.28 16.97 -6.57
C ALA A 174 -11.97 16.11 -7.82
N LYS A 175 -12.18 16.69 -9.01
CA LYS A 175 -11.80 16.13 -10.32
C LYS A 175 -10.37 15.56 -10.32
N LYS A 176 -10.23 14.36 -10.90
CA LYS A 176 -8.94 13.70 -11.19
C LYS A 176 -8.01 14.65 -11.95
N LYS A 177 -6.94 15.08 -11.30
CA LYS A 177 -5.75 15.59 -11.95
C LYS A 177 -4.60 14.73 -11.42
N PHE A 178 -3.74 14.26 -12.31
CA PHE A 178 -2.72 13.25 -12.03
C PHE A 178 -1.63 13.74 -11.05
N PHE A 179 -1.48 15.07 -10.89
CA PHE A 179 -0.76 15.73 -9.79
C PHE A 179 -1.35 17.14 -9.54
N PRO A 180 -2.33 17.28 -8.63
CA PRO A 180 -2.37 18.52 -7.87
C PRO A 180 -2.91 18.32 -6.45
N GLY A 181 -2.53 19.27 -5.62
CA GLY A 181 -2.86 19.27 -4.21
C GLY A 181 -1.80 18.57 -3.37
N THR A 182 -2.02 18.64 -2.07
CA THR A 182 -1.12 18.20 -1.00
C THR A 182 -0.66 16.74 -1.12
N LEU A 183 -1.38 15.87 -1.85
CA LEU A 183 -0.96 14.49 -2.14
C LEU A 183 0.23 14.38 -3.09
N GLY A 184 0.39 15.30 -4.05
CA GLY A 184 1.53 15.31 -4.96
C GLY A 184 2.85 15.66 -4.26
N TRP A 185 2.77 16.40 -3.14
CA TRP A 185 3.91 16.63 -2.27
C TRP A 185 4.30 15.36 -1.51
N LEU A 186 3.33 14.63 -0.96
CA LEU A 186 3.59 13.38 -0.24
C LEU A 186 4.23 12.30 -1.12
N THR A 187 3.84 12.18 -2.40
CA THR A 187 4.49 11.23 -3.32
C THR A 187 5.93 11.59 -3.62
N VAL A 188 6.27 12.88 -3.65
CA VAL A 188 7.66 13.37 -3.75
C VAL A 188 8.46 12.98 -2.51
N PHE A 189 7.91 13.15 -1.31
CA PHE A 189 8.56 12.71 -0.06
C PHE A 189 8.74 11.18 -0.02
N ILE A 190 7.74 10.42 -0.44
CA ILE A 190 7.78 8.95 -0.47
C ILE A 190 8.80 8.44 -1.50
N LEU A 191 8.84 9.01 -2.70
CA LEU A 191 9.78 8.59 -3.75
C LEU A 191 11.24 8.93 -3.39
N ALA A 192 11.47 10.10 -2.80
CA ALA A 192 12.78 10.51 -2.29
C ALA A 192 13.23 9.64 -1.11
N GLY A 193 12.32 9.30 -0.20
CA GLY A 193 12.58 8.36 0.89
C GLY A 193 12.90 6.95 0.40
N LEU A 194 12.15 6.43 -0.59
CA LEU A 194 12.41 5.13 -1.22
C LEU A 194 13.78 5.08 -1.89
N ILE A 195 14.15 6.13 -2.65
CA ILE A 195 15.48 6.21 -3.27
C ILE A 195 16.58 6.29 -2.21
N GLY A 196 16.38 7.07 -1.13
CA GLY A 196 17.30 7.13 0.00
C GLY A 196 17.53 5.77 0.66
N VAL A 197 16.47 4.98 0.86
CA VAL A 197 16.54 3.62 1.40
C VAL A 197 17.20 2.64 0.43
N ILE A 198 16.94 2.74 -0.87
CA ILE A 198 17.60 1.88 -1.88
C ILE A 198 19.11 2.17 -1.93
N THR A 199 19.50 3.44 -1.82
CA THR A 199 20.92 3.84 -1.80
C THR A 199 21.65 3.49 -0.51
N SER A 200 20.99 3.49 0.66
CA SER A 200 21.61 3.00 1.92
C SER A 200 21.86 1.50 1.94
N VAL A 201 21.08 0.74 1.17
CA VAL A 201 21.23 -0.73 1.05
C VAL A 201 22.33 -1.11 0.05
N THR A 202 22.66 -0.22 -0.91
CA THR A 202 23.60 -0.51 -2.00
C THR A 202 25.05 -0.05 -1.71
N SER A 203 25.28 0.92 -0.83
CA SER A 203 26.62 1.46 -0.53
C SER A 203 27.34 0.75 0.63
N SER A 204 28.64 0.47 0.46
CA SER A 204 29.47 -0.30 1.40
C SER A 204 30.10 0.52 2.54
N GLU A 205 30.09 1.86 2.48
CA GLU A 205 30.44 2.75 3.61
C GLU A 205 29.18 3.34 4.27
N ASP A 206 29.29 3.62 5.58
CA ASP A 206 28.35 4.37 6.44
C ASP A 206 26.89 4.41 5.94
N LYS A 207 26.26 3.22 5.93
CA LYS A 207 24.93 2.93 5.35
C LYS A 207 23.85 3.98 5.67
N LEU A 208 23.89 4.56 6.86
CA LEU A 208 22.89 5.54 7.32
C LEU A 208 23.11 6.94 6.72
N ARG A 209 24.36 7.35 6.47
CA ARG A 209 24.70 8.72 6.03
C ARG A 209 24.50 8.88 4.53
N THR A 210 24.95 7.91 3.73
CA THR A 210 24.86 7.94 2.26
C THR A 210 23.42 7.90 1.77
N GLY A 211 22.58 7.04 2.35
CA GLY A 211 21.15 7.00 1.98
C GLY A 211 20.36 8.21 2.46
N ALA A 212 20.71 8.79 3.62
CA ALA A 212 20.10 10.03 4.08
C ALA A 212 20.45 11.21 3.16
N ILE A 213 21.70 11.31 2.71
CA ILE A 213 22.17 12.39 1.81
C ILE A 213 21.52 12.26 0.43
N ALA A 214 21.49 11.07 -0.16
CA ALA A 214 20.87 10.85 -1.47
C ALA A 214 19.34 11.10 -1.43
N GLY A 215 18.67 10.62 -0.38
CA GLY A 215 17.25 10.89 -0.16
C GLY A 215 16.95 12.39 0.00
N LEU A 216 17.75 13.11 0.80
CA LEU A 216 17.62 14.57 0.95
C LEU A 216 17.90 15.33 -0.35
N ALA A 217 18.90 14.93 -1.13
CA ALA A 217 19.22 15.59 -2.39
C ALA A 217 18.08 15.47 -3.40
N VAL A 218 17.51 14.27 -3.55
CA VAL A 218 16.36 14.03 -4.43
C VAL A 218 15.11 14.76 -3.93
N LEU A 219 14.90 14.80 -2.62
CA LEU A 219 13.83 15.57 -2.00
C LEU A 219 13.92 17.06 -2.37
N VAL A 220 15.12 17.64 -2.25
CA VAL A 220 15.37 19.07 -2.55
C VAL A 220 15.13 19.38 -4.03
N ILE A 221 15.60 18.52 -4.94
CA ILE A 221 15.42 18.69 -6.39
C ILE A 221 13.93 18.66 -6.76
N LEU A 222 13.18 17.70 -6.22
CA LEU A 222 11.76 17.55 -6.50
C LEU A 222 10.93 18.68 -5.87
N LEU A 223 11.30 19.15 -4.67
CA LEU A 223 10.68 20.31 -4.04
C LEU A 223 10.93 21.59 -4.83
N ALA A 224 12.16 21.81 -5.31
CA ALA A 224 12.51 22.96 -6.14
C ALA A 224 11.68 22.98 -7.43
N LYS A 225 11.54 21.83 -8.10
CA LYS A 225 10.72 21.70 -9.30
C LYS A 225 9.23 21.93 -9.02
N ALA A 226 8.72 21.39 -7.90
CA ALA A 226 7.33 21.57 -7.48
C ALA A 226 6.98 23.02 -7.12
N ILE A 227 7.93 23.77 -6.54
CA ILE A 227 7.76 25.20 -6.25
C ILE A 227 7.80 26.02 -7.54
N ALA A 228 8.71 25.71 -8.47
CA ALA A 228 8.80 26.38 -9.76
C ALA A 228 7.52 26.24 -10.61
N GLU A 229 6.91 25.06 -10.64
CA GLU A 229 5.64 24.83 -11.33
C GLU A 229 4.49 25.65 -10.70
N ARG A 230 4.43 25.76 -9.37
CA ARG A 230 3.43 26.61 -8.68
C ARG A 230 3.61 28.10 -8.95
N LEU A 231 4.85 28.56 -9.08
CA LEU A 231 5.12 29.96 -9.41
C LEU A 231 4.73 30.27 -10.86
N ARG A 232 4.95 29.33 -11.80
CA ARG A 232 4.47 29.46 -13.19
C ARG A 232 2.94 29.48 -13.27
N GLU A 233 2.25 28.59 -12.57
CA GLU A 233 0.77 28.63 -12.53
C GLU A 233 0.22 29.92 -11.92
N ARG A 234 0.91 30.51 -10.94
CA ARG A 234 0.51 31.81 -10.37
C ARG A 234 0.78 32.97 -11.34
N ALA A 235 1.87 32.92 -12.10
CA ALA A 235 2.18 33.90 -13.13
C ALA A 235 1.19 33.85 -14.30
N GLU A 236 0.82 32.66 -14.77
CA GLU A 236 -0.18 32.46 -15.83
C GLU A 236 -1.61 32.86 -15.43
N ARG A 237 -1.93 32.88 -14.12
CA ARG A 237 -3.23 33.38 -13.62
C ARG A 237 -3.24 34.88 -13.36
N ALA A 238 -2.07 35.52 -13.35
CA ALA A 238 -1.90 36.95 -13.13
C ALA A 238 -1.69 37.75 -14.43
N ALA A 239 -1.45 37.06 -15.55
CA ALA A 239 -1.43 37.60 -16.91
C ALA A 239 -2.78 37.36 -17.60
#